data_AF-A0A327YE10-F1
#
_entry.id   AF-A0A327YE10-F1
#
_cell.length_a   1.000
_cell.length_b   1.000
_cell.length_c   1.000
_cell.angle_alpha   90.00
_cell.angle_beta   90.00
_cell.angle_gamma   90.00
#
_symmetry.space_group_name_H-M   'P 1'
#
loop_
_entity.id
_entity.type
_entity.pdbx_description
1 polymer ?
#
loop_
_entity_poly.entity_id
_entity_poly.type
_entity_poly.pdbx_seq_one_letter_code
_entity_poly.pdbx_strand_id
1 'polypeptide(L)'
;MSRVLTLTLTSHRGRDYPVELFTPDTAFTDSGAVYLYLRMPQGRSLRAHVLYVGDAALLAQQIGVDRRPGGIWDQAEAMGFDTIGALALARPEDRKLIAREFIHSWNPPCNDGHGALSGLVGLATPMPELRMGGFRR
;
A
#
# COMPACT_ATOMS: atom_id res chain seq x y z
N MET A 1 -20.27 2.13 8.49
CA MET A 1 -19.22 3.00 9.08
C MET A 1 -18.02 2.12 9.41
N SER A 2 -17.06 2.04 8.49
CA SER A 2 -15.85 1.22 8.60
C SER A 2 -14.86 1.88 9.56
N ARG A 3 -14.31 1.10 10.50
CA ARG A 3 -13.24 1.53 11.41
C ARG A 3 -12.01 1.85 10.56
N VAL A 4 -11.66 3.13 10.45
CA VAL A 4 -10.37 3.54 9.90
C VAL A 4 -9.30 3.10 10.91
N LEU A 5 -8.56 2.06 10.57
CA LEU A 5 -7.37 1.65 11.31
C LEU A 5 -6.19 2.42 10.71
N THR A 6 -5.36 3.04 11.53
CA THR A 6 -4.14 3.70 11.05
C THR A 6 -2.95 2.79 11.32
N LEU A 7 -2.15 2.55 10.28
CA LEU A 7 -0.89 1.85 10.34
C LEU A 7 0.25 2.86 10.16
N THR A 8 1.13 2.96 11.15
CA THR A 8 2.39 3.68 10.99
C THR A 8 3.38 2.82 10.20
N LEU A 9 3.73 3.27 8.98
CA LEU A 9 4.81 2.68 8.19
C LEU A 9 6.09 3.48 8.39
N THR A 10 7.19 2.79 8.70
CA THR A 10 8.52 3.40 8.81
C THR A 10 9.32 3.11 7.54
N SER A 11 9.76 4.16 6.83
CA SER A 11 10.58 4.00 5.62
C SER A 11 12.03 3.58 5.96
N HIS A 12 12.81 3.20 4.94
CA HIS A 12 14.24 2.90 5.09
C HIS A 12 15.06 4.08 5.66
N ARG A 13 14.53 5.32 5.57
CA ARG A 13 15.14 6.53 6.15
C ARG A 13 14.75 6.78 7.60
N GLY A 14 13.96 5.87 8.20
CA GLY A 14 13.45 5.99 9.56
C GLY A 14 12.33 7.03 9.72
N ARG A 15 11.64 7.41 8.63
CA ARG A 15 10.51 8.33 8.69
C ARG A 15 9.21 7.55 8.87
N ASP A 16 8.38 8.01 9.81
CA ASP A 16 7.08 7.42 10.11
C ASP A 16 5.97 8.10 9.34
N TYR A 17 5.13 7.30 8.68
CA TYR A 17 3.98 7.76 7.89
C TYR A 17 2.70 7.12 8.40
N PRO A 18 1.70 7.91 8.82
CA PRO A 18 0.40 7.40 9.25
C PRO A 18 -0.45 7.04 8.02
N VAL A 19 -0.49 5.76 7.68
CA VAL A 19 -1.29 5.25 6.57
C VAL A 19 -2.65 4.83 7.09
N GLU A 20 -3.71 5.38 6.52
CA GLU A 20 -5.08 4.94 6.78
C GLU A 20 -5.36 3.64 6.03
N LEU A 21 -5.94 2.66 6.73
CA LEU A 21 -6.28 1.35 6.18
C LEU A 21 -7.77 1.26 5.89
N PHE A 22 -8.05 0.71 4.72
CA PHE A 22 -9.38 0.54 4.16
C PHE A 22 -9.54 -0.88 3.64
N THR A 23 -10.76 -1.37 3.71
CA THR A 23 -11.12 -2.64 3.07
C THR A 23 -11.23 -2.44 1.55
N PRO A 24 -11.02 -3.48 0.72
CA PRO A 24 -11.05 -3.36 -0.74
C PRO A 24 -12.39 -2.88 -1.29
N ASP A 25 -13.49 -3.08 -0.58
CA ASP A 25 -14.85 -2.62 -0.93
C ASP A 25 -15.10 -1.14 -0.57
N THR A 26 -14.15 -0.46 0.06
CA THR A 26 -14.29 0.95 0.44
C THR A 26 -14.51 1.84 -0.78
N ALA A 27 -15.55 2.67 -0.72
CA ALA A 27 -15.77 3.74 -1.69
C ALA A 27 -14.89 4.94 -1.35
N PHE A 28 -13.93 5.24 -2.21
CA PHE A 28 -13.02 6.37 -2.03
C PHE A 28 -13.61 7.66 -2.62
N THR A 29 -13.22 8.79 -2.04
CA THR A 29 -13.41 10.11 -2.63
C THR A 29 -12.17 10.53 -3.41
N ASP A 30 -12.36 11.43 -4.38
CA ASP A 30 -11.22 11.97 -5.12
C ASP A 30 -10.39 12.92 -4.26
N SER A 31 -9.19 12.46 -3.92
CA SER A 31 -8.18 13.22 -3.21
C SER A 31 -6.78 12.83 -3.70
N GLY A 32 -5.83 13.76 -3.56
CA GLY A 32 -4.43 13.46 -3.77
C GLY A 32 -3.91 12.54 -2.68
N ALA A 33 -3.35 11.38 -3.04
CA ALA A 33 -2.83 10.43 -2.07
C ALA A 33 -1.68 9.60 -2.64
N VAL A 34 -0.83 9.10 -1.75
CA VAL A 34 -0.05 7.88 -2.01
C VAL A 34 -0.87 6.72 -1.48
N TYR A 35 -1.07 5.68 -2.28
CA TYR A 35 -1.87 4.52 -1.90
C TYR A 35 -1.07 3.24 -2.06
N LEU A 36 -1.45 2.22 -1.29
CA LEU A 36 -0.77 0.95 -1.20
C LEU A 36 -1.78 -0.18 -1.31
N TYR A 37 -1.38 -1.26 -1.96
CA TYR A 37 -2.05 -2.55 -1.82
C TYR A 37 -1.27 -3.41 -0.86
N LEU A 38 -1.92 -3.80 0.23
CA LEU A 38 -1.35 -4.53 1.34
C LEU A 38 -2.01 -5.90 1.46
N ARG A 39 -1.22 -6.88 1.90
CA ARG A 39 -1.74 -8.10 2.52
C ARG A 39 -1.43 -8.06 3.99
N MET A 40 -2.46 -8.04 4.82
CA MET A 40 -2.31 -8.06 6.26
C MET A 40 -1.88 -9.45 6.74
N PRO A 41 -1.06 -9.53 7.78
CA PRO A 41 -0.63 -10.82 8.31
C PRO A 41 -1.82 -11.56 8.93
N GLN A 42 -1.90 -12.86 8.67
CA GLN A 42 -2.84 -13.74 9.36
C GLN A 42 -2.14 -14.33 10.60
N GLY A 43 -2.77 -14.20 11.78
CA GLY A 43 -2.24 -14.76 13.04
C GLY A 43 -1.29 -13.85 13.82
N ARG A 44 -0.21 -14.39 14.39
CA ARG A 44 0.70 -13.68 15.32
C ARG A 44 1.74 -12.78 14.65
N SER A 45 1.81 -12.76 13.32
CA SER A 45 2.74 -11.89 12.60
C SER A 45 2.25 -10.45 12.65
N LEU A 46 3.16 -9.51 12.90
CA LEU A 46 2.90 -8.07 12.95
C LEU A 46 3.51 -7.36 11.73
N ARG A 47 3.50 -7.99 10.55
CA ARG A 47 4.10 -7.40 9.35
C ARG A 47 3.11 -7.37 8.20
N ALA A 48 2.75 -6.18 7.76
CA ALA A 48 1.96 -5.97 6.56
C ALA A 48 2.88 -6.13 5.35
N HIS A 49 2.43 -6.87 4.34
CA HIS A 49 3.17 -7.06 3.10
C HIS A 49 2.70 -6.01 2.09
N VAL A 50 3.60 -5.10 1.71
CA VAL A 50 3.33 -4.10 0.67
C VAL A 50 3.49 -4.77 -0.69
N LEU A 51 2.40 -4.88 -1.44
CA LEU A 51 2.36 -5.53 -2.76
C LEU A 51 2.49 -4.52 -3.90
N TYR A 52 1.90 -3.34 -3.72
CA TYR A 52 1.95 -2.23 -4.67
C TYR A 52 1.96 -0.89 -3.95
N VAL A 53 2.56 0.12 -4.58
CA VAL A 53 2.53 1.53 -4.21
C VAL A 53 2.24 2.37 -5.45
N GLY A 54 1.26 3.26 -5.37
CA GLY A 54 0.97 4.24 -6.40
C GLY A 54 0.81 5.64 -5.83
N ASP A 55 0.92 6.66 -6.68
CA ASP A 55 0.49 8.01 -6.37
C ASP A 55 -0.65 8.44 -7.29
N ALA A 56 -1.64 9.12 -6.72
CA ALA A 56 -2.81 9.58 -7.44
C ALA A 56 -3.10 11.04 -7.10
N ALA A 57 -3.50 11.83 -8.10
CA ALA A 57 -4.13 13.12 -7.86
C ALA A 57 -5.61 12.98 -7.48
N LEU A 58 -6.26 11.93 -8.00
CA LEU A 58 -7.67 11.60 -7.85
C LEU A 58 -7.76 10.11 -7.50
N LEU A 59 -7.70 9.79 -6.20
CA LEU A 59 -7.57 8.41 -5.73
C LEU A 59 -8.71 7.50 -6.19
N ALA A 60 -9.97 7.96 -6.14
CA ALA A 60 -11.11 7.11 -6.52
C ALA A 60 -11.06 6.76 -8.01
N GLN A 61 -10.73 7.74 -8.86
CA GLN A 61 -10.54 7.49 -10.29
C GLN A 61 -9.39 6.54 -10.58
N GLN A 62 -8.26 6.69 -9.89
CA GLN A 62 -7.10 5.81 -10.08
C GLN A 62 -7.42 4.37 -9.67
N ILE A 63 -8.10 4.14 -8.54
CA ILE A 63 -8.54 2.81 -8.15
C ILE A 63 -9.50 2.21 -9.20
N GLY A 64 -10.37 3.03 -9.80
CA GLY A 64 -11.21 2.62 -10.92
C GLY A 64 -10.41 2.20 -12.17
N VAL A 65 -9.25 2.82 -12.42
CA VAL A 65 -8.33 2.41 -13.49
C VAL A 65 -7.63 1.10 -13.13
N ASP A 66 -7.16 0.96 -11.89
CA ASP A 66 -6.43 -0.22 -11.43
C ASP A 66 -7.29 -1.49 -11.49
N ARG A 67 -8.61 -1.36 -11.30
CA ARG A 67 -9.63 -2.42 -11.41
C ARG A 67 -10.00 -2.84 -12.83
N ARG A 68 -9.47 -2.17 -13.85
CA ARG A 68 -9.72 -2.61 -15.24
C ARG A 68 -9.07 -3.98 -15.45
N PRO A 69 -9.66 -4.85 -16.30
CA PRO A 69 -9.12 -6.18 -16.56
C PRO A 69 -7.64 -6.14 -16.97
N GLY A 70 -6.82 -6.96 -16.32
CA GLY A 70 -5.36 -7.00 -16.49
C GLY A 70 -4.61 -5.86 -15.81
N GLY A 71 -5.29 -5.06 -15.00
CA GLY A 71 -4.72 -3.96 -14.22
C GLY A 71 -3.94 -4.44 -13.00
N ILE A 72 -3.44 -3.46 -12.23
CA ILE A 72 -2.68 -3.73 -11.00
C ILE A 72 -3.53 -4.40 -9.93
N TRP A 73 -4.86 -4.15 -9.93
CA TRP A 73 -5.77 -4.78 -8.99
C TRP A 73 -5.76 -6.31 -9.13
N ASP A 74 -5.89 -6.83 -10.35
CA ASP A 74 -5.87 -8.28 -10.62
C ASP A 74 -4.53 -8.91 -10.19
N GLN A 75 -3.41 -8.22 -10.43
CA GLN A 75 -2.08 -8.68 -10.01
C GLN A 75 -1.96 -8.74 -8.48
N ALA A 76 -2.45 -7.71 -7.78
CA ALA A 76 -2.43 -7.65 -6.33
C ALA A 76 -3.36 -8.71 -5.71
N GLU A 77 -4.56 -8.90 -6.27
CA GLU A 77 -5.50 -9.95 -5.84
C GLU A 77 -4.91 -11.35 -6.02
N ALA A 78 -4.21 -11.63 -7.12
CA ALA A 78 -3.53 -12.91 -7.33
C ALA A 78 -2.46 -13.20 -6.26
N MET A 79 -1.91 -12.17 -5.61
CA MET A 79 -0.95 -12.28 -4.49
C MET A 79 -1.62 -12.27 -3.10
N GLY A 80 -2.96 -12.19 -3.05
CA GLY A 80 -3.74 -12.20 -1.82
C GLY A 80 -3.79 -10.86 -1.10
N PHE A 81 -3.74 -9.74 -1.83
CA PHE A 81 -4.08 -8.43 -1.29
C PHE A 81 -5.46 -8.45 -0.60
N ASP A 82 -5.56 -7.80 0.56
CA ASP A 82 -6.78 -7.74 1.35
C ASP A 82 -7.08 -6.36 1.94
N THR A 83 -6.17 -5.39 1.81
CA THR A 83 -6.23 -4.11 2.51
C THR A 83 -5.61 -2.99 1.70
N ILE A 84 -6.32 -1.88 1.52
CA ILE A 84 -5.81 -0.67 0.87
C ILE A 84 -5.24 0.26 1.94
N GLY A 85 -3.99 0.67 1.79
CA GLY A 85 -3.42 1.79 2.54
C GLY A 85 -3.56 3.09 1.74
N ALA A 86 -3.86 4.20 2.40
CA ALA A 86 -3.75 5.52 1.78
C ALA A 86 -3.15 6.55 2.74
N LEU A 87 -2.32 7.43 2.17
CA LEU A 87 -1.74 8.60 2.83
C LEU A 87 -2.15 9.83 2.02
N ALA A 88 -3.11 10.59 2.54
CA ALA A 88 -3.61 11.79 1.90
C ALA A 88 -2.53 12.89 1.87
N LEU A 89 -2.25 13.41 0.66
CA LEU A 89 -1.19 14.38 0.41
C LEU A 89 -1.62 15.35 -0.68
N ALA A 90 -1.75 16.63 -0.34
CA ALA A 90 -2.23 17.66 -1.26
C ALA A 90 -1.22 17.95 -2.39
N ARG A 91 0.08 17.98 -2.08
CA ARG A 91 1.12 18.42 -3.02
C ARG A 91 1.58 17.29 -3.93
N PRO A 92 1.58 17.48 -5.27
CA PRO A 92 2.04 16.47 -6.22
C PRO A 92 3.51 16.05 -6.02
N GLU A 93 4.36 17.00 -5.65
CA GLU A 93 5.79 16.74 -5.42
C GLU A 93 6.02 15.81 -4.23
N ASP A 94 5.33 16.07 -3.12
CA ASP A 94 5.39 15.23 -1.91
C ASP A 94 4.89 13.83 -2.21
N ARG A 95 3.79 13.70 -2.97
CA ARG A 95 3.26 12.39 -3.38
C ARG A 95 4.28 11.57 -4.15
N LYS A 96 4.89 12.15 -5.19
CA LYS A 96 5.91 11.47 -5.99
C LYS A 96 7.14 11.10 -5.17
N LEU A 97 7.58 11.99 -4.28
CA LEU A 97 8.73 11.75 -3.42
C LEU A 97 8.47 10.60 -2.44
N ILE A 98 7.31 10.61 -1.78
CA ILE A 98 6.94 9.59 -0.80
C ILE A 98 6.67 8.24 -1.49
N ALA A 99 5.98 8.21 -2.63
CA ALA A 99 5.77 6.98 -3.39
C ALA A 99 7.11 6.34 -3.79
N ARG A 100 8.07 7.13 -4.28
CA ARG A 100 9.43 6.64 -4.57
C ARG A 100 10.14 6.12 -3.34
N GLU A 101 10.03 6.82 -2.21
CA GLU A 101 10.59 6.39 -0.94
C GLU A 101 9.99 5.05 -0.48
N PHE A 102 8.69 4.88 -0.65
CA PHE A 102 7.96 3.65 -0.30
C PHE A 102 8.39 2.47 -1.18
N ILE A 103 8.42 2.68 -2.50
CA ILE A 103 8.90 1.67 -3.46
C ILE A 103 10.31 1.24 -3.11
N HIS A 104 11.22 2.19 -2.84
CA HIS A 104 12.60 1.86 -2.48
C HIS A 104 12.71 1.16 -1.12
N SER A 105 11.83 1.48 -0.17
CA SER A 105 11.87 0.91 1.18
C SER A 105 11.42 -0.56 1.21
N TRP A 106 10.43 -0.92 0.40
CA TRP A 106 9.74 -2.21 0.51
C TRP A 106 9.79 -3.08 -0.74
N ASN A 107 10.26 -2.52 -1.86
CA ASN A 107 10.39 -3.19 -3.16
C ASN A 107 9.14 -4.02 -3.55
N PRO A 108 7.97 -3.36 -3.73
CA PRO A 108 6.71 -4.05 -3.91
C PRO A 108 6.68 -4.83 -5.24
N PRO A 109 6.25 -6.11 -5.25
CA PRO A 109 6.30 -6.97 -6.44
C PRO A 109 5.49 -6.43 -7.64
N CYS A 110 4.39 -5.73 -7.40
CA CYS A 110 3.58 -5.14 -8.48
C CYS A 110 4.24 -3.91 -9.13
N ASN A 111 5.18 -3.25 -8.46
CA ASN A 111 5.84 -2.04 -8.98
C ASN A 111 7.00 -2.36 -9.93
N ASP A 112 7.63 -3.52 -9.78
CA ASP A 112 8.80 -3.92 -10.57
C ASP A 112 8.42 -4.53 -11.93
N GLY A 113 7.13 -4.56 -12.30
CA GLY A 113 6.65 -5.24 -13.51
C GLY A 113 6.69 -6.78 -13.42
N HIS A 114 7.11 -7.34 -12.28
CA HIS A 114 7.14 -8.78 -12.01
C HIS A 114 5.75 -9.42 -11.85
N GLY A 115 4.68 -8.62 -11.79
CA GLY A 115 3.30 -9.12 -11.87
C GLY A 115 2.95 -9.81 -13.21
N ALA A 116 3.77 -9.60 -14.25
CA ALA A 116 3.59 -10.26 -15.55
C ALA A 116 4.44 -11.54 -15.73
N LEU A 117 5.49 -11.74 -14.93
CA LEU A 117 6.45 -12.84 -15.09
C LEU A 117 7.12 -13.15 -13.74
N SER A 118 6.65 -14.20 -13.05
CA SER A 118 7.46 -15.07 -12.16
C SER A 118 6.54 -16.03 -11.38
N GLY A 119 6.13 -17.16 -11.95
CA GLY A 119 6.90 -18.38 -11.80
C GLY A 119 8.42 -18.17 -11.82
N LEU A 120 9.04 -18.28 -10.64
CA LEU A 120 10.47 -18.36 -10.34
C LEU A 120 11.09 -17.17 -9.59
N VAL A 121 11.62 -17.54 -8.42
CA VAL A 121 12.79 -17.03 -7.70
C VAL A 121 12.55 -15.87 -6.75
N GLY A 122 12.62 -16.23 -5.47
CA GLY A 122 12.59 -15.31 -4.35
C GLY A 122 13.88 -14.51 -4.20
N LEU A 123 13.71 -13.26 -3.79
CA LEU A 123 14.69 -12.49 -3.06
C LEU A 123 13.93 -11.89 -1.87
N ALA A 124 14.43 -12.17 -0.66
CA ALA A 124 13.84 -11.68 0.57
C ALA A 124 13.97 -10.15 0.62
N THR A 125 12.86 -9.45 0.42
CA THR A 125 12.78 -7.99 0.54
C THR A 125 12.66 -7.58 2.02
N PRO A 126 13.23 -6.43 2.42
CA PRO A 126 13.08 -5.91 3.77
C PRO A 126 11.62 -5.55 4.06
N MET A 127 11.04 -6.14 5.11
CA MET A 127 9.62 -6.02 5.46
C MET A 127 9.39 -4.91 6.51
N PRO A 128 8.35 -4.07 6.38
CA PRO A 128 7.99 -3.09 7.41
C PRO A 128 7.49 -3.77 8.68
N GLU A 129 7.86 -3.22 9.85
CA GLU A 129 7.35 -3.63 11.15
C GLU A 129 6.11 -2.81 11.53
N LEU A 130 4.98 -3.46 11.87
CA LEU A 130 3.84 -2.76 12.49
C LEU A 130 4.23 -2.33 13.91
N ARG A 131 4.15 -1.03 14.20
CA ARG A 131 3.99 -0.53 15.56
C ARG A 131 2.54 -0.13 15.79
N MET A 132 1.79 -0.97 16.51
CA MET A 132 0.46 -0.57 17.00
C MET A 132 0.63 0.51 18.06
N GLY A 133 0.12 1.71 17.76
CA GLY A 133 -0.01 2.78 18.74
C GLY A 133 -0.90 2.32 19.90
N GLY A 134 -0.32 2.22 21.09
CA GLY A 134 -1.02 1.81 22.29
C GLY A 134 -2.16 2.78 22.62
N PHE A 135 -3.37 2.24 22.67
CA PHE A 135 -4.50 2.90 23.32
C PHE A 135 -4.14 3.14 24.79
N ARG A 136 -4.04 4.40 25.21
CA ARG A 136 -4.01 4.76 26.62
C ARG A 136 -5.44 5.06 27.10
N ARG A 137 -5.82 4.27 28.10
CA ARG A 137 -6.93 4.33 29.06
C ARG A 137 -8.17 3.52 28.71
#